data_AF-A0A4V6MNG4-F1
#
_entry.id   AF-A0A4V6MNG4-F1
#
_cell.length_a   1.000
_cell.length_b   1.000
_cell.length_c   1.000
_cell.angle_alpha   90.00
_cell.angle_beta   90.00
_cell.angle_gamma   90.00
#
_symmetry.space_group_name_H-M   'P 1'
#
loop_
_entity.id
_entity.type
_entity.pdbx_description
1 polymer ?
#
loop_
_entity_poly.entity_id
_entity_poly.type
_entity_poly.pdbx_seq_one_letter_code
_entity_poly.pdbx_strand_id
1 'polypeptide(L)'
;MNWLNITKIKTAISVTLALLACFNVEIAWANSQALNDSSPSTILIKVEKSTADTSEKWVVTYTLTTPAKTLAFVRNPDTSRTTRWFAQDNDIEIVFDNVKHQELVRSKSGKPLSTVSFLLTPTYKHLGKDYAPFSPFSDGGNAFHSGRLFACANACTEEDNKWHLTLNVPSDEHIVLNGKVIKSSVSWTDNNDGRVVYVGKQQPIITDDVVALIDPGLPEKH
;
A
#
# COMPACT_ATOMS: atom_id res chain seq x y z
N MET A 1 65.05 -15.25 -41.64
CA MET A 1 64.41 -14.22 -40.77
C MET A 1 62.91 -14.30 -40.95
N ASN A 2 62.18 -14.59 -39.87
CA ASN A 2 60.79 -15.06 -39.84
C ASN A 2 59.75 -13.96 -40.11
N TRP A 3 59.06 -14.03 -41.25
CA TRP A 3 57.91 -13.15 -41.57
C TRP A 3 56.53 -13.79 -41.31
N LEU A 4 56.48 -15.07 -40.93
CA LEU A 4 55.23 -15.82 -40.73
C LEU A 4 54.61 -15.71 -39.32
N ASN A 5 55.30 -15.11 -38.34
CA ASN A 5 54.83 -15.05 -36.95
C ASN A 5 54.08 -13.77 -36.57
N ILE A 6 54.13 -12.70 -37.37
CA ILE A 6 53.56 -11.40 -36.97
C ILE A 6 52.04 -11.34 -37.24
N THR A 7 51.54 -12.10 -38.23
CA THR A 7 50.13 -12.07 -38.63
C THR A 7 49.21 -12.83 -37.67
N LYS A 8 49.67 -13.95 -37.10
CA LYS A 8 48.88 -14.73 -36.11
C LYS A 8 48.72 -13.99 -34.77
N ILE A 9 49.69 -13.16 -34.40
CA ILE A 9 49.68 -12.39 -33.14
C ILE A 9 48.66 -11.23 -33.23
N LYS A 10 48.53 -10.59 -34.39
CA LYS A 10 47.54 -9.49 -34.58
C LYS A 10 46.09 -9.98 -34.51
N THR A 11 45.79 -11.18 -35.03
CA THR A 11 44.43 -11.73 -34.98
C THR A 11 44.04 -12.18 -33.56
N ALA A 12 44.99 -12.72 -32.78
CA ALA A 12 44.73 -13.14 -31.40
C ALA A 12 44.43 -11.95 -30.46
N ILE A 13 45.14 -10.82 -30.63
CA ILE A 13 44.95 -9.60 -29.83
C ILE A 13 43.62 -8.91 -30.17
N SER A 14 43.20 -8.94 -31.44
CA SER A 14 41.93 -8.32 -31.87
C SER A 14 40.69 -9.07 -31.36
N VAL A 15 40.80 -10.39 -31.12
CA VAL A 15 39.71 -11.20 -30.56
C VAL A 15 39.60 -11.02 -29.04
N THR A 16 40.71 -10.80 -28.33
CA THR A 16 40.68 -10.54 -26.88
C THR A 16 40.12 -9.15 -26.54
N LEU A 17 40.36 -8.14 -27.38
CA LEU A 17 39.84 -6.79 -27.15
C LEU A 17 38.33 -6.66 -27.42
N ALA A 18 37.79 -7.46 -28.35
CA ALA A 18 36.35 -7.49 -28.63
C ALA A 18 35.55 -8.21 -27.53
N LEU A 19 36.09 -9.29 -26.94
CA LEU A 19 35.46 -9.98 -25.80
C LEU A 19 35.44 -9.12 -24.53
N LEU A 20 36.49 -8.34 -24.26
CA LEU A 20 36.53 -7.44 -23.10
C LEU A 20 35.50 -6.29 -23.20
N ALA A 21 35.19 -5.82 -24.41
CA ALA A 21 34.20 -4.77 -24.62
C ALA A 21 32.77 -5.27 -24.34
N CYS A 22 32.42 -6.50 -24.73
CA CYS A 22 31.09 -7.07 -24.47
C CYS A 22 30.83 -7.30 -22.97
N PHE A 23 31.82 -7.78 -22.21
CA PHE A 23 31.68 -7.97 -20.76
C PHE A 23 31.48 -6.65 -20.00
N ASN A 24 32.16 -5.57 -20.40
CA ASN A 24 31.99 -4.27 -19.74
C ASN A 24 30.63 -3.64 -20.02
N VAL A 25 30.04 -3.91 -21.19
CA VAL A 25 28.70 -3.44 -21.54
C VAL A 25 27.66 -4.17 -20.69
N GLU A 26 27.70 -5.51 -20.58
CA GLU A 26 26.77 -6.27 -19.73
C GLU A 26 26.82 -5.88 -18.24
N ILE A 27 28.03 -5.63 -17.70
CA ILE A 27 28.19 -5.15 -16.32
C ILE A 27 27.60 -3.73 -16.15
N ALA A 28 27.74 -2.86 -17.15
CA ALA A 28 27.16 -1.51 -17.11
C ALA A 28 25.62 -1.54 -17.18
N TRP A 29 25.01 -2.44 -17.97
CA TRP A 29 23.55 -2.62 -18.02
C TRP A 29 23.01 -3.25 -16.73
N ALA A 30 23.70 -4.23 -16.15
CA ALA A 30 23.33 -4.83 -14.86
C ALA A 30 23.42 -3.80 -13.71
N ASN A 31 24.46 -2.96 -13.72
CA ASN A 31 24.62 -1.89 -12.73
C ASN A 31 23.61 -0.75 -12.94
N SER A 32 23.20 -0.43 -14.18
CA SER A 32 22.14 0.57 -14.41
C SER A 32 20.76 0.07 -14.00
N GLN A 33 20.48 -1.24 -14.14
CA GLN A 33 19.27 -1.88 -13.61
C GLN A 33 19.26 -1.86 -12.07
N ALA A 34 20.39 -2.16 -11.43
CA ALA A 34 20.53 -2.12 -9.96
C ALA A 34 20.44 -0.70 -9.37
N LEU A 35 20.92 0.32 -10.10
CA LEU A 35 20.82 1.72 -9.67
C LEU A 35 19.41 2.31 -9.85
N ASN A 36 18.63 1.86 -10.83
CA ASN A 36 17.24 2.28 -11.01
C ASN A 36 16.26 1.64 -10.01
N ASP A 37 16.66 0.60 -9.28
CA ASP A 37 15.86 -0.04 -8.22
C ASP A 37 15.96 0.71 -6.87
N SER A 38 16.66 1.85 -6.82
CA SER A 38 17.07 2.52 -5.57
C SER A 38 16.32 3.81 -5.21
N SER A 39 15.43 4.32 -6.07
CA SER A 39 14.55 5.43 -5.67
C SER A 39 13.31 4.84 -4.96
N PRO A 40 13.07 5.17 -3.68
CA PRO A 40 11.91 4.66 -2.97
C PRO A 40 10.64 5.08 -3.73
N SER A 41 9.84 4.10 -4.17
CA SER A 41 8.58 4.42 -4.83
C SER A 41 7.68 5.13 -3.83
N THR A 42 7.21 6.32 -4.21
CA THR A 42 6.10 6.95 -3.49
C THR A 42 4.83 6.14 -3.76
N ILE A 43 4.06 5.86 -2.71
CA ILE A 43 2.79 5.15 -2.81
C ILE A 43 1.67 6.12 -2.48
N LEU A 44 0.76 6.30 -3.43
CA LEU A 44 -0.48 7.04 -3.25
C LEU A 44 -1.58 6.05 -2.88
N ILE A 45 -2.16 6.23 -1.69
CA ILE A 45 -3.24 5.38 -1.19
C ILE A 45 -4.55 6.12 -1.39
N LYS A 46 -5.52 5.48 -2.04
CA LYS A 46 -6.87 6.00 -2.20
C LYS A 46 -7.86 5.03 -1.56
N VAL A 47 -8.72 5.53 -0.70
CA VAL A 47 -9.84 4.79 -0.10
C VAL A 47 -11.12 5.38 -0.65
N GLU A 48 -12.02 4.51 -1.11
CA GLU A 48 -13.30 4.92 -1.67
C GLU A 48 -14.41 4.12 -1.00
N LYS A 49 -15.34 4.83 -0.37
CA LYS A 49 -16.63 4.28 0.05
C LYS A 49 -17.66 4.59 -1.02
N SER A 50 -18.41 3.59 -1.48
CA SER A 50 -19.53 3.73 -2.40
C SER A 50 -20.76 3.00 -1.88
N THR A 51 -21.92 3.59 -2.10
CA THR A 51 -23.25 3.06 -1.76
C THR A 51 -24.15 2.90 -2.99
N ALA A 52 -23.60 3.05 -4.20
CA ALA A 52 -24.36 3.11 -5.45
C ALA A 52 -25.13 1.82 -5.81
N ASP A 53 -24.64 0.65 -5.41
CA ASP A 53 -25.18 -0.66 -5.82
C ASP A 53 -26.00 -1.35 -4.72
N THR A 54 -26.67 -0.59 -3.84
CA THR A 54 -27.42 -1.07 -2.63
C THR A 54 -26.59 -1.79 -1.56
N SER A 55 -25.34 -2.11 -1.86
CA SER A 55 -24.36 -2.66 -0.92
C SER A 55 -23.24 -1.65 -0.71
N GLU A 56 -22.89 -1.41 0.55
CA GLU A 56 -21.72 -0.62 0.91
C GLU A 56 -20.46 -1.32 0.41
N LYS A 57 -19.64 -0.59 -0.34
CA LYS A 57 -18.35 -1.07 -0.86
C LYS A 57 -17.24 -0.14 -0.41
N TRP A 58 -16.22 -0.72 0.19
CA TRP A 58 -14.97 -0.05 0.53
C TRP A 58 -13.86 -0.59 -0.36
N VAL A 59 -13.24 0.27 -1.14
CA VAL A 59 -12.10 -0.08 -1.99
C VAL A 59 -10.89 0.70 -1.52
N VAL A 60 -9.76 0.01 -1.37
CA VAL A 60 -8.45 0.67 -1.26
C VAL A 60 -7.64 0.40 -2.51
N THR A 61 -7.05 1.45 -3.06
CA THR A 61 -6.17 1.41 -4.23
C THR A 61 -4.81 1.96 -3.86
N TYR A 62 -3.77 1.23 -4.20
CA TYR A 62 -2.38 1.64 -4.08
C TYR A 62 -1.85 1.94 -5.47
N THR A 63 -1.35 3.15 -5.68
CA THR A 63 -0.67 3.55 -6.92
C THR A 63 0.79 3.84 -6.62
N LEU A 64 1.69 3.11 -7.27
CA LEU A 64 3.13 3.26 -7.12
C LEU A 64 3.66 4.16 -8.22
N THR A 65 4.44 5.19 -7.87
CA THR A 65 5.12 6.03 -8.88
C THR A 65 6.17 5.26 -9.65
N THR A 66 6.77 4.24 -9.02
CA THR A 66 7.74 3.32 -9.63
C THR A 66 7.26 1.88 -9.41
N PRO A 67 7.10 1.06 -10.46
CA PRO A 67 6.65 -0.31 -10.28
C PRO A 67 7.54 -1.11 -9.34
N ALA A 68 6.95 -1.92 -8.46
CA ALA A 68 7.66 -2.71 -7.46
C ALA A 68 7.28 -4.19 -7.52
N LYS A 69 8.14 -5.09 -7.05
CA LYS A 69 7.81 -6.53 -7.06
C LYS A 69 6.72 -6.87 -6.06
N THR A 70 6.73 -6.19 -4.91
CA THR A 70 5.75 -6.40 -3.84
C THR A 70 5.33 -5.09 -3.19
N LEU A 71 4.16 -5.09 -2.55
CA LEU A 71 3.83 -4.12 -1.49
C LEU A 71 3.89 -4.83 -0.15
N ALA A 72 4.57 -4.25 0.82
CA ALA A 72 4.80 -4.84 2.12
C ALA A 72 4.04 -4.06 3.20
N PHE A 73 3.09 -4.71 3.89
CA PHE A 73 2.32 -4.06 4.97
C PHE A 73 3.16 -3.96 6.24
N VAL A 74 3.17 -2.81 6.92
CA VAL A 74 3.95 -2.65 8.17
C VAL A 74 3.30 -3.37 9.34
N ARG A 75 1.99 -3.17 9.53
CA ARG A 75 1.25 -3.70 10.68
C ARG A 75 0.63 -5.06 10.37
N ASN A 76 1.14 -6.13 10.97
CA ASN A 76 0.70 -7.52 10.74
C ASN A 76 0.38 -8.24 12.07
N PRO A 77 -0.61 -7.78 12.84
CA PRO A 77 -1.01 -8.39 14.11
C PRO A 77 -1.62 -9.79 13.92
N ASP A 78 -2.08 -10.09 12.71
CA ASP A 78 -2.56 -11.40 12.28
C ASP A 78 -2.51 -11.48 10.73
N THR A 79 -3.12 -12.51 10.15
CA THR A 79 -3.21 -12.72 8.69
C THR A 79 -4.56 -12.31 8.09
N SER A 80 -5.32 -11.44 8.76
CA SER A 80 -6.69 -11.12 8.37
C SER A 80 -6.84 -10.52 6.98
N ARG A 81 -5.82 -9.83 6.43
CA ARG A 81 -5.93 -9.24 5.08
C ARG A 81 -6.04 -10.34 4.03
N THR A 82 -5.35 -11.47 4.22
CA THR A 82 -5.35 -12.60 3.27
C THR A 82 -6.74 -13.20 3.00
N THR A 83 -7.72 -12.99 3.90
CA THR A 83 -9.07 -13.57 3.80
C THR A 83 -10.18 -12.53 3.71
N ARG A 84 -9.87 -11.24 3.92
CA ARG A 84 -10.86 -10.16 4.03
C ARG A 84 -10.64 -9.01 3.06
N TRP A 85 -9.53 -9.03 2.33
CA TRP A 85 -9.19 -8.03 1.32
C TRP A 85 -9.14 -8.76 -0.02
N PHE A 86 -10.16 -8.52 -0.85
CA PHE A 86 -10.33 -9.24 -2.10
C PHE A 86 -9.74 -8.42 -3.24
N ALA A 87 -8.66 -8.93 -3.84
CA ALA A 87 -8.04 -8.30 -4.99
C ALA A 87 -9.06 -8.14 -6.13
N GLN A 88 -9.07 -6.97 -6.76
CA GLN A 88 -9.91 -6.70 -7.93
C GLN A 88 -9.31 -7.24 -9.24
N ASP A 89 -8.01 -7.58 -9.21
CA ASP A 89 -7.29 -8.25 -10.29
C ASP A 89 -6.96 -9.69 -9.86
N ASN A 90 -7.31 -10.67 -10.70
CA ASN A 90 -7.09 -12.08 -10.44
C ASN A 90 -5.62 -12.49 -10.39
N ASP A 91 -4.72 -11.72 -11.00
CA ASP A 91 -3.27 -11.94 -10.92
C ASP A 91 -2.68 -11.43 -9.60
N ILE A 92 -3.44 -10.68 -8.79
CA ILE A 92 -2.96 -10.13 -7.53
C ILE A 92 -3.39 -11.00 -6.35
N GLU A 93 -2.51 -11.14 -5.38
CA GLU A 93 -2.79 -11.82 -4.10
C GLU A 93 -2.11 -11.13 -2.92
N ILE A 94 -2.70 -11.32 -1.74
CA ILE A 94 -2.06 -11.04 -0.45
C ILE A 94 -1.61 -12.37 0.15
N VAL A 95 -0.33 -12.49 0.45
CA VAL A 95 0.27 -13.67 1.07
C VAL A 95 0.96 -13.30 2.37
N PHE A 96 1.10 -14.26 3.28
CA PHE A 96 1.91 -14.08 4.48
C PHE A 96 3.30 -14.69 4.26
N ASP A 97 4.34 -13.87 4.37
CA ASP A 97 5.74 -14.31 4.35
C ASP A 97 6.15 -14.76 5.74
N ASN A 98 6.34 -16.07 5.93
CA ASN A 98 6.73 -16.66 7.21
C ASN A 98 8.18 -16.34 7.62
N VAL A 99 9.05 -15.93 6.69
CA VAL A 99 10.43 -15.56 7.02
C VAL A 99 10.44 -14.13 7.56
N LYS A 100 9.81 -13.20 6.83
CA LYS A 100 9.73 -11.78 7.21
C LYS A 100 8.64 -11.48 8.24
N HIS A 101 7.74 -12.43 8.50
CA HIS A 101 6.57 -12.28 9.37
C HIS A 101 5.68 -11.09 8.92
N GLN A 102 5.40 -11.02 7.63
CA GLN A 102 4.78 -9.86 7.00
C GLN A 102 3.74 -10.27 5.95
N GLU A 103 2.60 -9.58 5.90
CA GLU A 103 1.68 -9.69 4.77
C GLU A 103 2.21 -8.89 3.57
N LEU A 104 2.28 -9.52 2.40
CA LEU A 104 2.80 -8.96 1.15
C LEU A 104 1.75 -9.05 0.05
N VAL A 105 1.61 -7.99 -0.74
CA VAL A 105 0.93 -8.02 -2.04
C VAL A 105 1.93 -8.40 -3.11
N ARG A 106 1.56 -9.31 -4.02
CA ARG A 106 2.35 -9.66 -5.20
C ARG A 106 1.48 -10.08 -6.38
N SER A 107 2.08 -10.09 -7.57
CA SER A 107 1.52 -10.73 -8.77
C SER A 107 1.85 -12.23 -8.75
N LYS A 108 0.86 -13.08 -9.09
CA LYS A 108 1.03 -14.53 -9.27
C LYS A 108 1.88 -14.83 -10.50
N SER A 109 1.79 -14.00 -11.53
CA SER A 109 2.65 -14.07 -12.73
C SER A 109 4.05 -13.46 -12.55
N GLY A 110 4.34 -12.85 -11.39
CA GLY A 110 5.62 -12.22 -11.10
C GLY A 110 5.82 -10.84 -11.74
N LYS A 111 4.77 -10.26 -12.32
CA LYS A 111 4.82 -8.91 -12.90
C LYS A 111 4.99 -7.85 -11.82
N PRO A 112 5.75 -6.77 -12.09
CA PRO A 112 5.81 -5.63 -11.18
C PRO A 112 4.43 -4.98 -10.99
N LEU A 113 4.15 -4.58 -9.76
CA LEU A 113 2.95 -3.87 -9.33
C LEU A 113 3.10 -2.38 -9.63
N SER A 114 2.15 -1.81 -10.36
CA SER A 114 2.03 -0.35 -10.54
C SER A 114 0.77 0.19 -9.88
N THR A 115 -0.33 -0.55 -9.99
CA THR A 115 -1.59 -0.22 -9.32
C THR A 115 -2.24 -1.51 -8.87
N VAL A 116 -2.69 -1.56 -7.62
CA VAL A 116 -3.45 -2.69 -7.07
C VAL A 116 -4.63 -2.17 -6.27
N SER A 117 -5.76 -2.88 -6.33
CA SER A 117 -6.98 -2.50 -5.62
C SER A 117 -7.60 -3.69 -4.90
N PHE A 118 -8.15 -3.43 -3.72
CA PHE A 118 -8.80 -4.43 -2.89
C PHE A 118 -10.17 -3.96 -2.45
N LEU A 119 -11.18 -4.82 -2.62
CA LEU A 119 -12.45 -4.70 -1.94
C LEU A 119 -12.27 -5.17 -0.49
N LEU A 120 -12.66 -4.34 0.45
CA LEU A 120 -12.48 -4.55 1.88
C LEU A 120 -13.78 -5.07 2.51
N THR A 121 -13.66 -5.96 3.50
CA THR A 121 -14.79 -6.34 4.37
C THR A 121 -14.87 -5.40 5.57
N PRO A 122 -15.83 -4.45 5.61
CA PRO A 122 -15.88 -3.39 6.61
C PRO A 122 -16.53 -3.84 7.93
N THR A 123 -16.21 -5.05 8.41
CA THR A 123 -16.74 -5.57 9.68
C THR A 123 -15.69 -5.55 10.78
N TYR A 124 -16.13 -5.49 12.04
CA TYR A 124 -15.22 -5.53 13.18
C TYR A 124 -14.46 -6.85 13.23
N LYS A 125 -13.19 -6.77 13.62
CA LYS A 125 -12.37 -7.92 13.96
C LYS A 125 -11.46 -7.54 15.11
N HIS A 126 -11.55 -8.29 16.21
CA HIS A 126 -10.68 -8.10 17.36
C HIS A 126 -9.24 -8.50 17.02
N LEU A 127 -8.29 -7.64 17.42
CA LEU A 127 -6.85 -7.84 17.29
C LEU A 127 -6.25 -7.56 18.67
N GLY A 128 -5.62 -8.56 19.28
CA GLY A 128 -5.33 -8.53 20.73
C GLY A 128 -4.44 -7.39 21.23
N LYS A 129 -3.67 -6.74 20.35
CA LYS A 129 -2.77 -5.60 20.67
C LYS A 129 -2.62 -4.60 19.51
N ASP A 130 -3.58 -4.55 18.60
CA ASP A 130 -3.51 -3.65 17.44
C ASP A 130 -4.90 -3.09 17.13
N TYR A 131 -4.94 -2.06 16.30
CA TYR A 131 -6.17 -1.37 15.94
C TYR A 131 -7.00 -2.21 14.98
N ALA A 132 -8.28 -2.40 15.32
CA ALA A 132 -9.24 -3.05 14.43
C ALA A 132 -9.29 -2.32 13.07
N PRO A 133 -9.35 -3.07 11.94
CA PRO A 133 -9.35 -2.44 10.62
C PRO A 133 -10.60 -1.60 10.38
N PHE A 134 -11.75 -2.07 10.85
CA PHE A 134 -13.03 -1.38 10.80
C PHE A 134 -13.74 -1.55 12.14
N SER A 135 -14.52 -0.54 12.51
CA SER A 135 -15.37 -0.47 13.71
C SER A 135 -16.71 0.12 13.26
N PRO A 136 -17.65 -0.73 12.81
CA PRO A 136 -18.96 -0.30 12.35
C PRO A 136 -19.78 0.28 13.49
N PHE A 137 -20.51 1.36 13.20
CA PHE A 137 -21.51 1.94 14.08
C PHE A 137 -22.89 1.35 13.75
N SER A 138 -23.80 1.31 14.72
CA SER A 138 -25.14 0.75 14.53
C SER A 138 -26.01 1.50 13.52
N ASP A 139 -25.68 2.77 13.22
CA ASP A 139 -26.39 3.62 12.26
C ASP A 139 -25.84 3.52 10.82
N GLY A 140 -24.91 2.59 10.57
CA GLY A 140 -24.26 2.41 9.28
C GLY A 140 -23.04 3.31 9.06
N GLY A 141 -22.66 4.14 10.05
CA GLY A 141 -21.33 4.75 10.08
C GLY A 141 -20.23 3.70 10.26
N ASN A 142 -18.99 4.08 9.96
CA ASN A 142 -17.84 3.21 10.17
C ASN A 142 -16.60 4.02 10.54
N ALA A 143 -15.88 3.56 11.56
CA ALA A 143 -14.55 4.05 11.86
C ALA A 143 -13.49 3.04 11.41
N PHE A 144 -12.42 3.52 10.79
CA PHE A 144 -11.29 2.66 10.40
C PHE A 144 -9.97 3.28 10.87
N HIS A 145 -8.95 2.44 11.06
CA HIS A 145 -7.61 2.90 11.44
C HIS A 145 -6.68 3.00 10.23
N SER A 146 -6.23 4.20 9.89
CA SER A 146 -5.42 4.46 8.68
C SER A 146 -4.07 3.73 8.68
N GLY A 147 -3.51 3.42 9.85
CA GLY A 147 -2.28 2.63 9.98
C GLY A 147 -2.39 1.21 9.43
N ARG A 148 -3.61 0.66 9.32
CA ARG A 148 -3.84 -0.64 8.68
C ARG A 148 -3.68 -0.59 7.16
N LEU A 149 -3.62 0.61 6.57
CA LEU A 149 -3.44 0.83 5.14
C LEU A 149 -2.00 1.13 4.75
N PHE A 150 -1.09 1.29 5.72
CA PHE A 150 0.30 1.65 5.40
C PHE A 150 1.07 0.46 4.83
N ALA A 151 1.72 0.69 3.69
CA ALA A 151 2.56 -0.28 2.99
C ALA A 151 3.74 0.42 2.31
N CYS A 152 4.84 -0.32 2.11
CA CYS A 152 6.02 0.15 1.39
C CYS A 152 6.25 -0.68 0.13
N ALA A 153 6.96 -0.11 -0.85
CA ALA A 153 7.37 -0.83 -2.04
C ALA A 153 8.53 -1.77 -1.70
N ASN A 154 8.39 -3.05 -2.03
CA ASN A 154 9.34 -4.15 -1.75
C ASN A 154 9.53 -4.47 -0.26
N ALA A 155 9.98 -3.51 0.55
CA ALA A 155 10.21 -3.63 1.98
C ALA A 155 10.10 -2.26 2.66
N CYS A 156 9.84 -2.26 3.97
CA CYS A 156 9.86 -1.04 4.78
C CYS A 156 11.18 -0.92 5.54
N THR A 157 11.66 0.30 5.69
CA THR A 157 12.81 0.71 6.50
C THR A 157 12.31 1.42 7.77
N GLU A 158 13.20 1.70 8.71
CA GLU A 158 12.86 2.45 9.93
C GLU A 158 12.48 3.92 9.64
N GLU A 159 12.89 4.45 8.47
CA GLU A 159 12.57 5.80 8.03
C GLU A 159 11.17 5.90 7.40
N ASP A 160 10.59 4.76 7.00
CA ASP A 160 9.26 4.68 6.40
C ASP A 160 8.18 4.83 7.47
N ASN A 161 7.81 6.07 7.77
CA ASN A 161 6.81 6.37 8.78
C ASN A 161 5.77 7.39 8.34
N LYS A 162 5.67 7.70 7.04
CA LYS A 162 4.71 8.66 6.46
C LYS A 162 4.12 8.12 5.17
N TRP A 163 2.83 8.37 4.96
CA TRP A 163 2.15 7.99 3.72
C TRP A 163 1.03 8.94 3.36
N HIS A 164 0.76 9.07 2.06
CA HIS A 164 -0.30 9.92 1.53
C HIS A 164 -1.58 9.10 1.34
N LEU A 165 -2.68 9.55 1.95
CA LEU A 165 -4.01 9.01 1.70
C LEU A 165 -4.91 10.05 1.07
N THR A 166 -5.82 9.57 0.24
CA THR A 166 -7.05 10.25 -0.16
C THR A 166 -8.22 9.38 0.20
N LEU A 167 -9.24 9.95 0.84
CA LEU A 167 -10.49 9.27 1.17
C LEU A 167 -11.63 9.97 0.43
N ASN A 168 -12.42 9.19 -0.31
CA ASN A 168 -13.66 9.62 -0.94
C ASN A 168 -14.84 8.90 -0.31
N VAL A 169 -15.92 9.63 -0.06
CA VAL A 169 -17.16 9.12 0.54
C VAL A 169 -18.39 9.62 -0.24
N PRO A 170 -19.54 8.95 -0.12
CA PRO A 170 -20.80 9.41 -0.71
C PRO A 170 -21.14 10.86 -0.29
N SER A 171 -21.83 11.60 -1.17
CA SER A 171 -22.13 13.02 -0.93
C SER A 171 -23.07 13.28 0.25
N ASP A 172 -23.83 12.27 0.66
CA ASP A 172 -24.73 12.29 1.81
C ASP A 172 -24.07 11.82 3.11
N GLU A 173 -22.77 11.51 3.07
CA GLU A 173 -21.95 11.17 4.23
C GLU A 173 -20.86 12.24 4.47
N HIS A 174 -20.25 12.20 5.65
CA HIS A 174 -19.12 13.05 6.01
C HIS A 174 -18.02 12.23 6.67
N ILE A 175 -16.84 12.84 6.71
CA ILE A 175 -15.62 12.31 7.30
C ILE A 175 -15.35 13.10 8.57
N VAL A 176 -15.05 12.43 9.68
CA VAL A 176 -14.48 13.08 10.86
C VAL A 176 -13.01 12.71 10.98
N LEU A 177 -12.16 13.72 10.87
CA LEU A 177 -10.70 13.60 10.84
C LEU A 177 -10.08 14.78 11.58
N ASN A 178 -9.22 14.52 12.57
CA ASN A 178 -8.51 15.56 13.34
C ASN A 178 -9.45 16.65 13.91
N GLY A 179 -10.61 16.24 14.45
CA GLY A 179 -11.59 17.18 15.00
C GLY A 179 -12.29 18.04 13.95
N LYS A 180 -12.26 17.66 12.67
CA LYS A 180 -12.93 18.37 11.58
C LYS A 180 -13.95 17.48 10.89
N VAL A 181 -15.08 18.08 10.55
CA VAL A 181 -16.13 17.47 9.72
C VAL A 181 -15.89 17.88 8.28
N ILE A 182 -15.66 16.91 7.40
CA ILE A 182 -15.27 17.12 6.00
C ILE A 182 -16.26 16.38 5.10
N LYS A 183 -16.72 17.02 4.02
CA LYS A 183 -17.65 16.40 3.07
C LYS A 183 -16.90 15.81 1.89
N SER A 184 -17.42 14.71 1.35
CA SER A 184 -17.05 14.09 0.07
C SER A 184 -15.62 13.57 -0.08
N SER A 185 -14.58 14.39 0.14
CA SER A 185 -13.19 13.98 -0.06
C SER A 185 -12.21 14.72 0.84
N VAL A 186 -11.16 14.02 1.26
CA VAL A 186 -10.00 14.60 1.95
C VAL A 186 -8.72 13.87 1.58
N SER A 187 -7.63 14.63 1.41
CA SER A 187 -6.27 14.08 1.30
C SER A 187 -5.41 14.57 2.45
N TRP A 188 -4.59 13.68 3.01
CA TRP A 188 -3.64 14.01 4.08
C TRP A 188 -2.41 13.12 4.05
N THR A 189 -1.35 13.57 4.72
CA THR A 189 -0.20 12.73 5.07
C THR A 189 -0.43 12.19 6.47
N ASP A 190 -0.50 10.87 6.58
CA ASP A 190 -0.49 10.19 7.87
C ASP A 190 0.93 9.82 8.28
N ASN A 191 1.09 9.42 9.55
CA ASN A 191 2.40 9.09 10.07
C ASN A 191 2.35 8.12 11.26
N ASN A 192 3.52 7.54 11.56
CA ASN A 192 3.76 6.65 12.68
C ASN A 192 2.74 5.51 12.71
N ASP A 193 1.83 5.54 13.70
CA ASP A 193 0.84 4.50 13.91
C ASP A 193 -0.40 4.68 13.06
N GLY A 194 -0.62 5.88 12.50
CA GLY A 194 -1.87 6.27 11.86
C GLY A 194 -2.85 6.86 12.86
N ARG A 195 -4.13 6.88 12.49
CA ARG A 195 -5.21 7.41 13.32
C ARG A 195 -6.55 6.78 12.97
N VAL A 196 -7.53 6.98 13.84
CA VAL A 196 -8.93 6.65 13.57
C VAL A 196 -9.53 7.72 12.66
N VAL A 197 -10.27 7.27 11.64
CA VAL A 197 -11.05 8.09 10.73
C VAL A 197 -12.48 7.57 10.73
N TYR A 198 -13.46 8.44 10.96
CA TYR A 198 -14.87 8.07 10.86
C TYR A 198 -15.47 8.52 9.55
N VAL A 199 -16.40 7.72 9.02
CA VAL A 199 -17.23 7.99 7.85
C VAL A 199 -18.67 7.60 8.12
N GLY A 200 -19.63 8.50 7.94
CA GLY A 200 -21.04 8.18 8.08
C GLY A 200 -21.97 9.37 7.97
N LYS A 201 -23.24 9.19 8.35
CA LYS A 201 -24.30 10.21 8.30
C LYS A 201 -24.57 10.87 9.64
N GLN A 202 -24.10 10.27 10.73
CA GLN A 202 -24.33 10.73 12.09
C GLN A 202 -23.94 12.19 12.28
N GLN A 203 -24.83 13.03 12.81
CA GLN A 203 -24.40 14.38 13.18
C GLN A 203 -23.45 14.30 14.39
N PRO A 204 -22.21 14.80 14.29
CA PRO A 204 -21.30 14.78 15.43
C PRO A 204 -21.72 15.81 16.48
N ILE A 205 -21.38 15.52 17.73
CA ILE A 205 -21.48 16.48 18.84
C ILE A 205 -20.22 17.34 18.77
N ILE A 206 -20.40 18.64 18.51
CA ILE A 206 -19.29 19.59 18.37
C ILE A 206 -19.29 20.52 19.58
N THR A 207 -18.16 20.58 20.28
CA THR A 207 -17.87 21.56 21.33
C THR A 207 -16.64 22.38 20.94
N ASP A 208 -16.25 23.34 21.78
CA ASP A 208 -15.03 24.13 21.56
C ASP A 208 -13.76 23.27 21.58
N ASP A 209 -13.79 22.13 22.27
CA ASP A 209 -12.62 21.28 22.50
C ASP A 209 -12.60 20.01 21.64
N VAL A 210 -13.78 19.45 21.29
CA VAL A 210 -13.86 18.12 20.66
C VAL A 210 -14.98 18.02 19.63
N VAL A 211 -14.75 17.13 18.66
CA VAL A 211 -15.79 16.56 17.79
C VAL A 211 -15.98 15.11 18.21
N ALA A 212 -17.14 14.79 18.77
CA ALA A 212 -17.46 13.48 19.29
C ALA A 212 -18.54 12.78 18.45
N LEU A 213 -18.40 11.47 18.34
CA LEU A 213 -19.37 10.56 17.73
C LEU A 213 -19.67 9.47 18.75
N ILE A 214 -20.95 9.23 18.98
CA ILE A 214 -21.44 8.23 19.92
C ILE A 214 -22.28 7.24 19.14
N ASP A 215 -21.88 5.97 19.11
CA ASP A 215 -22.68 4.95 18.45
C ASP A 215 -24.08 4.89 19.10
N PRO A 216 -25.16 5.17 18.34
CA PRO A 216 -26.51 5.25 18.91
C PRO A 216 -27.05 3.89 19.39
N GLY A 217 -26.37 2.79 19.05
CA GLY A 217 -26.69 1.43 19.49
C GLY A 217 -26.03 1.05 20.81
N LEU A 218 -25.26 1.96 21.43
CA LEU A 218 -24.74 1.73 22.78
C LEU A 218 -25.91 1.66 23.78
N PRO A 219 -25.83 0.75 24.78
CA PRO A 219 -26.86 0.66 25.80
C PRO A 219 -27.08 2.01 26.50
N GLU A 220 -28.35 2.38 26.70
CA GLU A 220 -28.68 3.46 27.61
C GLU A 220 -28.25 3.08 29.02
N LYS A 221 -27.78 4.06 29.81
CA LYS A 221 -27.40 3.83 31.20
C LYS A 221 -28.62 3.25 31.94
N HIS A 222 -28.47 2.02 32.44
CA HIS A 222 -29.37 1.42 33.43
C HIS A 222 -29.21 2.10 34.79
#